data_AF-A0AAV4JTB0-F1
#
_entry.id   AF-A0AAV4JTB0-F1
#
_cell.length_a   1.000
_cell.length_b   1.000
_cell.length_c   1.000
_cell.angle_alpha   90.00
_cell.angle_beta   90.00
_cell.angle_gamma   90.00
#
_symmetry.space_group_name_H-M   'P 1'
#
loop_
_entity.id
_entity.type
_entity.pdbx_description
1 polymer ?
#
loop_
_entity_poly.entity_id
_entity_poly.type
_entity_poly.pdbx_seq_one_letter_code
_entity_poly.pdbx_strand_id
1 'polypeptide(L)'
;MSNFPDKKTTLKAKIDTGSQGNSLPMRLYEKMSPDGLDRLTKSRTKITAYGGSQVKNYGTCKIQCSYKNPTDMATLYVTDDTGTAII
;
A
#
# COMPACT_ATOMS: atom_id res chain seq x y z
N MET A 1 -17.35 0.67 7.97
CA MET A 1 -16.34 -0.41 8.04
C MET A 1 -16.53 -1.26 6.79
N SER A 2 -15.70 -1.09 5.76
CA SER A 2 -15.84 -1.84 4.51
C SER A 2 -14.83 -2.99 4.49
N ASN A 3 -15.33 -4.21 4.69
CA ASN A 3 -14.57 -5.45 4.48
C ASN A 3 -14.10 -5.52 3.01
N PHE A 4 -12.84 -5.87 2.81
CA PHE A 4 -12.40 -6.41 1.54
C PHE A 4 -13.12 -7.74 1.31
N PRO A 5 -13.69 -8.02 0.13
CA PRO A 5 -14.17 -9.37 -0.18
C PRO A 5 -13.00 -10.37 -0.02
N ASP A 6 -13.32 -11.63 0.30
CA ASP A 6 -12.37 -12.74 0.56
C ASP A 6 -11.53 -13.18 -0.66
N LYS A 7 -11.16 -12.24 -1.54
CA LYS A 7 -10.29 -12.50 -2.67
C LYS A 7 -8.85 -12.49 -2.19
N LYS A 8 -8.33 -13.68 -1.91
CA LYS A 8 -6.92 -13.89 -1.59
C LYS A 8 -6.08 -13.62 -2.84
N THR A 9 -5.04 -12.83 -2.69
CA THR A 9 -4.05 -12.54 -3.73
C THR A 9 -2.66 -12.57 -3.13
N THR A 10 -1.66 -12.92 -3.93
CA THR A 10 -0.27 -12.99 -3.48
C THR A 10 0.51 -11.81 -4.01
N LEU A 11 1.01 -10.97 -3.10
CA LEU A 11 1.86 -9.83 -3.43
C LEU A 11 3.32 -10.19 -3.13
N LYS A 12 4.21 -9.91 -4.08
CA LYS A 12 5.66 -9.88 -3.81
C LYS A 12 6.04 -8.47 -3.39
N ALA A 13 6.56 -8.33 -2.18
CA ALA A 13 7.01 -7.07 -1.60
C ALA A 13 8.48 -7.17 -1.17
N LYS A 14 9.13 -6.01 -1.01
CA LYS A 14 10.46 -5.90 -0.43
C LYS A 14 10.34 -5.33 0.99
N ILE A 15 11.12 -5.90 1.91
CA ILE A 15 11.29 -5.33 3.25
C ILE A 15 12.33 -4.22 3.15
N ASP A 16 11.97 -2.99 3.52
CA ASP A 16 12.86 -1.82 3.47
C ASP A 16 12.78 -1.01 4.77
N THR A 17 13.69 -1.33 5.69
CA THR A 17 13.84 -0.63 6.96
C THR A 17 14.40 0.79 6.82
N GLY A 18 14.87 1.19 5.64
CA GLY A 18 15.33 2.55 5.34
C GLY A 18 14.18 3.51 5.00
N SER A 19 12.99 2.96 4.72
CA SER A 19 11.78 3.74 4.45
C SER A 19 11.00 4.03 5.74
N GLN A 20 10.33 5.18 5.79
CA GLN A 20 9.49 5.56 6.94
C GLN A 20 8.06 5.02 6.87
N GLY A 21 7.69 4.39 5.75
CA GLY A 21 6.33 3.92 5.57
C GLY A 21 6.18 3.02 4.35
N ASN A 22 5.14 2.20 4.41
CA ASN A 22 4.85 1.20 3.38
C ASN A 22 4.30 1.87 2.12
N SER A 23 4.76 1.41 0.96
CA SER A 23 4.24 1.88 -0.33
C SER A 23 3.64 0.73 -1.13
N LEU A 24 2.52 1.03 -1.80
CA LEU A 24 1.82 0.10 -2.67
C LEU A 24 1.57 0.77 -4.02
N PRO A 25 2.27 0.34 -5.09
CA PRO A 25 1.99 0.78 -6.44
C PRO A 25 0.51 0.62 -6.81
N MET A 26 -0.10 1.65 -7.43
CA MET A 26 -1.52 1.64 -7.84
C MET A 26 -1.87 0.38 -8.65
N ARG A 27 -1.02 0.02 -9.61
CA ARG A 27 -1.18 -1.18 -10.45
C ARG A 27 -1.29 -2.47 -9.64
N LEU A 28 -0.65 -2.54 -8.46
CA LEU A 28 -0.75 -3.68 -7.56
C LEU A 28 -2.01 -3.59 -6.71
N TYR A 29 -2.33 -2.39 -6.21
CA TYR A 29 -3.59 -2.14 -5.49
C TYR A 29 -4.82 -2.55 -6.30
N GLU A 30 -4.92 -2.17 -7.57
CA GLU A 30 -6.05 -2.51 -8.46
C GLU A 30 -6.21 -4.02 -8.63
N LYS A 31 -5.11 -4.78 -8.65
CA LYS A 31 -5.15 -6.25 -8.71
C LYS A 31 -5.67 -6.87 -7.42
N MET A 32 -5.43 -6.22 -6.28
CA MET A 32 -5.88 -6.65 -4.96
C MET A 32 -7.33 -6.25 -4.68
N SER A 33 -7.77 -5.10 -5.21
CA SER A 33 -9.09 -4.52 -4.99
C SER A 33 -9.71 -4.10 -6.33
N PRO A 34 -10.39 -5.01 -7.05
CA PRO A 34 -11.03 -4.69 -8.33
C PRO A 34 -12.16 -3.65 -8.22
N ASP A 35 -12.66 -3.37 -7.00
CA ASP A 35 -13.65 -2.34 -6.73
C ASP A 35 -13.09 -0.90 -6.78
N GLY A 36 -11.80 -0.73 -7.08
CA GLY A 36 -11.22 0.54 -7.51
C GLY A 36 -10.86 1.55 -6.40
N LEU A 37 -10.40 2.72 -6.86
CA LEU A 37 -9.85 3.87 -6.12
C LEU A 37 -10.76 4.44 -5.02
N ASP A 38 -12.07 4.20 -5.08
CA ASP A 38 -13.07 4.80 -4.19
C ASP A 38 -12.94 4.35 -2.72
N ARG A 39 -12.05 3.40 -2.45
CA ARG A 39 -11.75 2.89 -1.10
C ARG A 39 -10.50 3.51 -0.47
N LEU A 40 -9.78 4.39 -1.18
CA LEU A 40 -8.62 5.06 -0.60
C LEU A 40 -9.04 6.18 0.36
N THR A 41 -8.39 6.21 1.51
CA THR A 41 -8.48 7.34 2.43
C THR A 41 -7.60 8.47 1.90
N LYS A 42 -8.17 9.67 1.75
CA LYS A 42 -7.40 10.85 1.35
C LYS A 42 -6.24 11.09 2.31
N SER A 43 -5.06 11.35 1.76
CA SER A 43 -3.86 11.65 2.53
C SER A 43 -3.18 12.90 1.96
N ARG A 44 -2.64 13.74 2.87
CA ARG A 44 -1.79 14.89 2.51
C ARG A 44 -0.31 14.57 2.58
N THR A 45 0.05 13.32 2.90
CA THR A 45 1.44 12.88 2.99
C THR A 45 2.11 12.97 1.63
N LYS A 46 3.27 13.62 1.59
CA LYS A 46 4.15 13.64 0.41
C LYS A 46 5.09 12.44 0.51
N ILE A 47 5.19 11.69 -0.59
CA ILE A 47 6.12 10.57 -0.71
C ILE A 47 7.30 11.05 -1.53
N THR A 48 8.51 10.87 -0.99
CA THR A 48 9.76 11.26 -1.64
C THR A 48 10.63 10.02 -1.79
N ALA A 49 11.05 9.72 -3.02
CA ALA A 49 11.91 8.58 -3.29
C ALA A 49 13.37 8.89 -2.91
N TYR A 50 14.18 7.84 -2.85
CA TYR A 50 15.61 7.95 -2.68
C TYR A 50 16.20 8.70 -3.88
N GLY A 51 16.68 9.93 -3.66
CA GLY A 51 17.07 10.88 -4.71
C GLY A 51 16.26 12.18 -4.74
N GLY A 52 15.25 12.32 -3.87
CA GLY A 52 14.52 13.58 -3.68
C GLY A 52 13.36 13.82 -4.65
N SER A 53 13.12 12.90 -5.59
CA SER A 53 11.97 12.99 -6.48
C SER A 53 10.66 12.73 -5.74
N GLN A 54 9.64 13.53 -6.04
CA GLN A 54 8.32 13.37 -5.44
C GLN A 54 7.53 12.29 -6.20
N VAL A 55 7.01 11.32 -5.47
CA VAL A 55 6.11 10.29 -5.99
C VAL A 55 4.68 10.70 -5.69
N LYS A 56 3.81 10.61 -6.71
CA LYS A 56 2.39 10.94 -6.55
C LYS A 56 1.73 9.93 -5.61
N ASN A 57 1.03 10.46 -4.60
CA ASN A 57 0.28 9.70 -3.62
C ASN A 57 -1.22 9.83 -3.91
N TYR A 58 -1.89 8.70 -4.13
CA TYR A 58 -3.32 8.63 -4.40
C TYR A 58 -4.16 8.54 -3.11
N GLY A 59 -3.53 8.25 -1.97
CA GLY A 59 -4.20 8.07 -0.69
C GLY A 59 -3.61 6.90 0.09
N THR A 60 -4.30 6.47 1.14
CA THR A 60 -3.90 5.31 1.94
C THR A 60 -4.97 4.24 1.93
N CYS A 61 -4.53 2.98 2.04
CA CYS A 61 -5.38 1.87 2.41
C CYS A 61 -4.82 1.18 3.67
N LYS A 62 -5.68 0.44 4.36
CA LYS A 62 -5.27 -0.39 5.49
C LYS A 62 -5.44 -1.85 5.11
N ILE A 63 -4.41 -2.65 5.37
CA ILE A 63 -4.42 -4.09 5.13
C ILE A 63 -4.17 -4.77 6.47
N GLN A 64 -4.98 -5.78 6.78
CA GLN A 64 -4.76 -6.64 7.93
C GLN A 64 -3.57 -7.56 7.63
N CYS A 65 -2.54 -7.47 8.45
CA CYS A 65 -1.33 -8.28 8.35
C CYS A 65 -1.30 -9.24 9.54
N SER A 66 -0.91 -10.49 9.28
CA SER A 66 -0.69 -11.48 10.34
C SER A 66 0.64 -12.18 10.12
N TYR A 67 1.38 -12.40 11.20
CA TYR A 67 2.61 -13.18 11.17
C TYR A 67 2.67 -14.09 12.38
N LYS A 68 2.71 -15.41 12.15
CA LYS A 68 2.50 -16.44 13.16
C LYS A 68 1.13 -16.29 13.82
N ASN A 69 1.05 -15.52 14.91
CA ASN A 69 -0.15 -15.34 15.74
C ASN A 69 -0.64 -13.87 15.82
N PRO A 70 0.23 -12.85 16.01
CA PRO A 70 -0.24 -11.47 16.05
C PRO A 70 -0.83 -11.04 14.71
N THR A 71 -1.88 -10.23 14.82
CA THR A 71 -2.53 -9.54 13.71
C THR A 71 -2.51 -8.05 14.00
N ASP A 72 -2.20 -7.24 12.99
CA ASP A 72 -2.21 -5.79 13.07
C ASP A 72 -2.69 -5.18 11.74
N MET A 73 -3.05 -3.90 11.73
CA MET A 73 -3.47 -3.16 10.54
C MET A 73 -2.30 -2.31 10.02
N ALA A 74 -1.68 -2.74 8.92
CA ALA A 74 -0.68 -1.95 8.24
C ALA A 74 -1.34 -0.86 7.38
N THR A 75 -0.83 0.36 7.46
CA THR A 75 -1.20 1.44 6.52
C THR A 75 -0.24 1.42 5.35
N LEU A 76 -0.76 1.44 4.12
CA LEU A 76 0.03 1.54 2.90
C LEU A 76 -0.35 2.82 2.14
N TYR A 77 0.66 3.55 1.69
CA TYR A 77 0.50 4.69 0.79
C TYR A 77 0.42 4.20 -0.64
N VAL A 78 -0.67 4.50 -1.33
CA VAL A 78 -0.87 4.06 -2.70
C VAL A 78 -0.22 5.05 -3.64
N THR A 79 0.80 4.61 -4.38
CA THR A 79 1.70 5.49 -5.13
C THR A 79 1.64 5.27 -6.63
N ASP A 80 1.99 6.32 -7.38
CA ASP A 80 2.30 6.24 -8.81
C ASP A 80 3.75 5.77 -9.01
N ASP A 81 3.96 4.48 -8.80
CA ASP A 81 5.27 3.83 -8.94
C ASP A 81 5.12 2.56 -9.81
N THR A 82 6.18 2.21 -10.53
CA THR A 82 6.28 0.99 -11.34
C THR A 82 6.98 -0.15 -10.60
N GLY A 83 7.63 0.17 -9.47
CA GLY A 83 8.38 -0.76 -8.64
C GLY A 83 7.54 -1.83 -7.92
N THR A 84 8.21 -2.54 -7.01
CA THR A 84 7.57 -3.49 -6.10
C THR A 84 6.97 -2.76 -4.91
N ALA A 85 5.98 -3.36 -4.24
CA ALA A 85 5.53 -2.87 -2.95
C ALA A 85 6.67 -2.89 -1.92
N ILE A 86 6.67 -1.89 -1.04
CA ILE A 86 7.65 -1.70 0.04
C ILE A 86 6.93 -1.83 1.38
N ILE A 87 7.49 -2.64 2.28
CA ILE A 87 6.99 -2.94 3.64
C ILE A 87 8.13 -2.76 4.65
#